data_AF-A0A291QP67-F1
#
_entry.id   AF-A0A291QP67-F1
#
_cell.length_a   1.000
_cell.length_b   1.000
_cell.length_c   1.000
_cell.angle_alpha   90.00
_cell.angle_beta   90.00
_cell.angle_gamma   90.00
#
_symmetry.space_group_name_H-M   'P 1'
#
loop_
_entity.id
_entity.type
_entity.pdbx_description
1 polymer ?
#
loop_
_entity_poly.entity_id
_entity_poly.type
_entity_poly.pdbx_seq_one_letter_code
_entity_poly.pdbx_strand_id
1 'polypeptide(L)'
;MPTKFEIRPKGRITLVGIEIILTSILSAIALDKNYGWDTFTTVIVSIISALFITALFFNWRIFRYFFSVIFSLAWGFIAYMIAENFGAPSITCWITVVLAAVIALSLHIDYFRFEKNPD
;
A
#
# COMPACT_ATOMS: atom_id res chain seq x y z
N MET A 1 28.10 -26.31 -8.74
CA MET A 1 27.29 -25.56 -7.75
C MET A 1 26.30 -24.71 -8.54
N PRO A 2 24.99 -24.94 -8.47
CA PRO A 2 24.05 -24.06 -9.15
C PRO A 2 23.99 -22.76 -8.36
N THR A 3 24.48 -21.68 -8.98
CA THR A 3 24.27 -20.31 -8.54
C THR A 3 22.76 -20.07 -8.52
N LYS A 4 22.14 -20.15 -7.33
CA LYS A 4 20.81 -19.58 -7.11
C LYS A 4 20.95 -18.09 -7.43
N PHE A 5 20.49 -17.69 -8.61
CA PHE A 5 20.16 -16.29 -8.85
C PHE A 5 19.05 -15.93 -7.88
N GLU A 6 19.42 -15.38 -6.73
CA GLU A 6 18.50 -14.64 -5.88
C GLU A 6 18.06 -13.42 -6.67
N ILE A 7 16.99 -13.58 -7.45
CA ILE A 7 16.23 -12.45 -7.97
C ILE A 7 15.59 -11.80 -6.74
N ARG A 8 16.36 -10.95 -6.05
CA ARG A 8 15.80 -10.06 -5.03
C ARG A 8 14.69 -9.27 -5.72
N PRO A 9 13.45 -9.32 -5.24
CA PRO A 9 12.29 -8.87 -6.00
C PRO A 9 12.22 -7.34 -5.97
N LYS A 10 13.04 -6.67 -6.80
CA LYS A 10 13.09 -5.21 -6.93
C LYS A 10 11.72 -4.58 -7.14
N GLY A 11 10.80 -5.26 -7.82
CA GLY A 11 9.43 -4.76 -8.07
C GLY A 11 8.54 -4.66 -6.84
N ARG A 12 8.88 -5.30 -5.70
CA ARG A 12 8.04 -5.26 -4.49
C ARG A 12 8.25 -4.01 -3.66
N ILE A 13 9.49 -3.53 -3.59
CA ILE A 13 9.81 -2.21 -3.00
C ILE A 13 9.12 -1.10 -3.81
N THR A 14 9.01 -1.30 -5.13
CA THR A 14 8.29 -0.37 -6.02
C THR A 14 6.79 -0.31 -5.69
N LEU A 15 6.14 -1.44 -5.39
CA LEU A 15 4.73 -1.47 -5.01
C LEU A 15 4.46 -0.65 -3.73
N VAL A 16 5.22 -0.92 -2.67
CA VAL A 16 5.08 -0.18 -1.40
C VAL A 16 5.39 1.30 -1.58
N GLY A 17 6.39 1.64 -2.39
CA GLY A 17 6.69 3.03 -2.72
C GLY A 17 5.51 3.74 -3.39
N ILE A 18 4.85 3.09 -4.35
CA ILE A 18 3.64 3.62 -5.01
C ILE A 18 2.51 3.78 -4.00
N GLU A 19 2.28 2.80 -3.12
CA GLU A 19 1.22 2.85 -2.10
C GLU A 19 1.45 4.01 -1.13
N ILE A 20 2.69 4.24 -0.69
CA ILE A 20 3.04 5.36 0.19
C ILE A 20 2.79 6.70 -0.51
N ILE A 21 3.24 6.84 -1.77
CA ILE A 21 3.05 8.07 -2.54
C ILE A 21 1.56 8.36 -2.74
N LEU A 22 0.78 7.36 -3.18
CA LEU A 22 -0.66 7.49 -3.37
C LEU A 22 -1.36 7.86 -2.07
N THR A 23 -1.04 7.17 -0.97
CA THR A 23 -1.64 7.45 0.34
C THR A 23 -1.35 8.88 0.79
N SER A 24 -0.12 9.37 0.57
CA SER A 24 0.29 10.71 0.98
C SER A 24 -0.35 11.82 0.16
N ILE A 25 -0.51 11.59 -1.16
CA ILE A 25 -1.21 12.53 -2.04
C ILE A 25 -2.70 12.56 -1.68
N LEU A 26 -3.33 11.40 -1.51
CA LEU A 26 -4.75 11.31 -1.18
C LEU A 26 -5.05 11.92 0.19
N SER A 27 -4.20 11.70 1.20
CA SER A 27 -4.36 12.33 2.52
C SER A 27 -4.21 13.84 2.44
N ALA A 28 -3.25 14.35 1.66
CA ALA A 28 -3.07 15.79 1.49
C ALA A 28 -4.26 16.43 0.77
N ILE A 29 -4.77 15.81 -0.30
CA ILE A 29 -5.98 16.27 -1.00
C ILE A 29 -7.20 16.22 -0.07
N ALA A 30 -7.33 15.18 0.77
CA ALA A 30 -8.42 15.09 1.73
C ALA A 30 -8.36 16.21 2.78
N LEU A 31 -7.17 16.55 3.28
CA LEU A 31 -6.98 17.66 4.20
C LEU A 31 -7.26 19.01 3.53
N ASP A 32 -6.77 19.20 2.30
CA ASP A 32 -7.03 20.39 1.50
C ASP A 32 -8.53 20.66 1.35
N LYS A 33 -9.31 19.63 0.99
CA LYS A 33 -10.78 19.75 0.89
C LYS A 33 -11.47 20.12 2.19
N ASN A 34 -10.90 19.77 3.35
CA ASN A 34 -11.49 20.05 4.66
C ASN A 34 -11.08 21.43 5.22
N TYR A 35 -9.87 21.89 4.92
CA TYR A 35 -9.31 23.11 5.52
C TYR A 35 -9.11 24.26 4.52
N GLY A 36 -9.33 24.03 3.22
CA GLY A 36 -9.22 25.04 2.16
C GLY A 36 -7.80 25.58 2.01
N TRP A 37 -6.81 24.68 1.96
CA TRP A 37 -5.41 25.06 1.86
C TRP A 37 -5.06 25.53 0.46
N ASP A 38 -3.93 26.23 0.35
CA ASP A 38 -3.35 26.53 -0.95
C ASP A 38 -2.59 25.30 -1.49
N THR A 39 -2.46 25.22 -2.82
CA THR A 39 -1.80 24.11 -3.51
C THR A 39 -0.38 23.87 -3.00
N PHE A 40 0.36 24.92 -2.62
CA PHE A 40 1.74 24.79 -2.16
C PHE A 40 1.79 24.11 -0.79
N THR A 41 0.93 24.50 0.15
CA THR A 41 0.76 23.81 1.43
C THR A 41 0.38 22.34 1.24
N THR A 42 -0.56 22.03 0.33
CA THR A 42 -0.97 20.66 0.02
C THR A 42 0.20 19.80 -0.49
N VAL A 43 1.04 20.34 -1.37
CA VAL A 43 2.24 19.64 -1.87
C VAL A 43 3.23 19.39 -0.73
N ILE A 44 3.52 20.39 0.11
CA ILE A 44 4.44 20.22 1.24
C ILE A 44 3.94 19.12 2.19
N VAL A 45 2.65 19.16 2.55
CA VAL A 45 2.04 18.17 3.44
C VAL A 45 2.13 16.77 2.83
N SER A 46 1.94 16.62 1.52
CA SER A 46 2.09 15.33 0.84
C SER A 46 3.53 14.78 0.93
N ILE A 47 4.54 15.64 0.76
CA ILE A 47 5.95 15.24 0.84
C ILE A 47 6.30 14.81 2.27
N ILE A 48 5.90 15.63 3.27
CA ILE A 48 6.14 15.33 4.69
C ILE A 48 5.46 14.01 5.08
N SER A 49 4.22 13.81 4.63
CA SER A 49 3.47 12.58 4.89
C SER A 49 4.16 11.36 4.27
N ALA A 50 4.67 11.47 3.04
CA ALA A 50 5.37 10.38 2.37
C ALA A 50 6.66 9.98 3.11
N LEU A 51 7.45 10.97 3.54
CA LEU A 51 8.65 10.73 4.35
C LEU A 51 8.31 10.09 5.69
N PHE A 52 7.26 10.58 6.36
CA PHE A 52 6.82 10.07 7.66
C PHE A 52 6.33 8.61 7.57
N ILE A 53 5.46 8.31 6.60
CA ILE A 53 4.95 6.95 6.37
C ILE A 53 6.10 6.01 6.00
N THR A 54 7.03 6.45 5.14
CA THR A 54 8.22 5.66 4.78
C THR A 54 9.05 5.33 6.03
N ALA A 55 9.35 6.35 6.85
CA ALA A 55 10.10 6.15 8.08
C ALA A 55 9.39 5.17 9.04
N LEU A 56 8.08 5.31 9.23
CA LEU A 56 7.31 4.38 10.06
C LEU A 56 7.33 2.95 9.50
N PHE A 57 7.11 2.79 8.19
CA PHE A 57 7.05 1.49 7.54
C PHE A 57 8.37 0.70 7.64
N PHE A 58 9.50 1.37 7.40
CA PHE A 58 10.80 0.71 7.39
C PHE A 58 11.40 0.56 8.79
N ASN A 59 11.24 1.55 9.68
CA ASN A 59 11.90 1.53 11.00
C ASN A 59 11.10 0.78 12.07
N TRP A 60 9.77 0.67 11.94
CA TRP A 60 8.92 0.10 12.99
C TRP A 60 8.12 -1.10 12.50
N ARG A 61 8.34 -2.25 13.14
CA ARG A 61 7.72 -3.53 12.76
C ARG A 61 6.19 -3.50 12.79
N ILE A 62 5.61 -2.91 13.84
CA ILE A 62 4.16 -2.83 14.02
C ILE A 62 3.51 -2.04 12.88
N PHE A 63 4.11 -0.91 12.51
CA PHE A 63 3.61 -0.07 11.43
C PHE A 63 3.71 -0.76 10.07
N ARG A 64 4.79 -1.50 9.81
CA ARG A 64 4.90 -2.31 8.60
C ARG A 64 3.71 -3.26 8.43
N TYR A 65 3.34 -3.97 9.48
CA TYR A 65 2.19 -4.89 9.47
C TYR A 65 0.87 -4.17 9.26
N PHE A 66 0.67 -3.09 10.00
CA PHE A 66 -0.53 -2.27 9.90
C PHE A 66 -0.72 -1.72 8.49
N PHE A 67 0.32 -1.12 7.91
CA PHE A 67 0.29 -0.60 6.55
C PHE A 67 0.11 -1.69 5.51
N SER A 68 0.79 -2.84 5.61
CA SER A 68 0.59 -3.96 4.69
C SER A 68 -0.86 -4.47 4.68
N VAL A 69 -1.50 -4.55 5.85
CA VAL A 69 -2.92 -4.94 5.94
C VAL A 69 -3.82 -3.87 5.31
N ILE A 70 -3.59 -2.60 5.66
CA ILE A 70 -4.40 -1.48 5.13
C ILE A 70 -4.26 -1.36 3.61
N PHE A 71 -3.05 -1.39 3.07
CA PHE A 71 -2.82 -1.33 1.63
C PHE A 71 -3.47 -2.51 0.92
N SER A 72 -3.40 -3.71 1.49
CA SER A 72 -4.06 -4.88 0.93
C SER A 72 -5.59 -4.73 0.90
N LEU A 73 -6.19 -4.22 1.96
CA LEU A 73 -7.62 -3.91 2.00
C LEU A 73 -7.99 -2.81 1.00
N ALA A 74 -7.16 -1.77 0.85
CA ALA A 74 -7.38 -0.70 -0.12
C ALA A 74 -7.43 -1.24 -1.56
N TRP A 75 -6.52 -2.14 -1.93
CA TRP A 75 -6.59 -2.85 -3.21
C TRP A 75 -7.85 -3.70 -3.35
N GLY A 76 -8.30 -4.35 -2.27
CA GLY A 76 -9.58 -5.05 -2.21
C GLY A 76 -10.77 -4.14 -2.55
N PHE A 77 -10.84 -2.95 -1.94
CA PHE A 77 -11.89 -1.97 -2.21
C PHE A 77 -11.79 -1.35 -3.61
N ILE A 78 -10.58 -1.14 -4.14
CA ILE A 78 -10.41 -0.72 -5.54
C ILE A 78 -10.98 -1.80 -6.48
N ALA A 79 -10.69 -3.07 -6.22
CA ALA A 79 -11.23 -4.17 -7.01
C ALA A 79 -12.77 -4.27 -6.91
N TYR A 80 -13.34 -3.98 -5.74
CA TYR A 80 -14.80 -3.86 -5.56
C TYR A 80 -15.39 -2.79 -6.46
N MET A 81 -14.85 -1.56 -6.41
CA MET A 81 -15.36 -0.43 -7.22
C MET A 81 -15.26 -0.72 -8.71
N ILE A 82 -14.20 -1.42 -9.14
CA ILE A 82 -14.06 -1.84 -10.53
C ILE A 82 -15.17 -2.86 -10.89
N ALA A 83 -15.36 -3.90 -10.07
CA ALA A 83 -16.37 -4.93 -10.32
C ALA A 83 -17.80 -4.35 -10.35
N GLU A 84 -18.11 -3.44 -9.44
CA GLU A 84 -19.39 -2.74 -9.37
C GLU A 84 -19.62 -1.86 -10.61
N ASN A 85 -18.60 -1.14 -11.08
CA ASN A 85 -18.69 -0.35 -12.32
C ASN A 85 -18.94 -1.20 -13.58
N PHE A 86 -18.57 -2.48 -13.55
CA PHE A 86 -18.90 -3.43 -14.62
C PHE A 86 -20.27 -4.11 -14.47
N GLY A 87 -21.07 -3.72 -13.46
CA GLY A 87 -22.40 -4.28 -13.22
C GLY A 87 -22.39 -5.70 -12.64
N ALA A 88 -21.31 -6.10 -11.98
CA ALA A 88 -21.25 -7.40 -11.33
C ALA A 88 -22.24 -7.50 -10.15
N PRO A 89 -22.80 -8.70 -9.88
CA PRO A 89 -23.63 -8.92 -8.69
C PRO A 89 -22.87 -8.60 -7.39
N SER A 90 -23.57 -8.12 -6.36
CA SER A 90 -22.96 -7.74 -5.07
C SER A 90 -22.07 -8.84 -4.46
N ILE A 91 -22.51 -10.10 -4.50
CA ILE A 91 -21.72 -11.25 -4.02
C ILE A 91 -20.38 -11.35 -4.78
N THR A 92 -20.41 -11.18 -6.10
CA THR A 92 -19.20 -11.20 -6.92
C THR A 92 -18.25 -10.09 -6.51
N CYS A 93 -18.74 -8.86 -6.31
CA CYS A 93 -17.92 -7.73 -5.87
C CYS A 93 -17.20 -8.01 -4.54
N TRP A 94 -17.90 -8.60 -3.55
CA TRP A 94 -17.32 -8.99 -2.27
C TRP A 94 -16.30 -10.12 -2.40
N ILE A 95 -16.53 -11.10 -3.29
CA ILE A 95 -15.53 -12.12 -3.60
C ILE A 95 -14.27 -11.47 -4.18
N THR A 96 -14.43 -10.47 -5.06
CA THR A 96 -13.29 -9.73 -5.63
C THR A 96 -12.49 -8.99 -4.56
N VAL A 97 -13.15 -8.41 -3.54
CA VAL A 97 -12.47 -7.79 -2.39
C VAL A 97 -11.56 -8.80 -1.71
N VAL A 98 -12.11 -9.95 -1.30
CA VAL A 98 -11.37 -10.96 -0.55
C VAL A 98 -10.22 -11.49 -1.38
N LEU A 99 -10.46 -11.79 -2.66
CA LEU A 99 -9.43 -12.30 -3.56
C LEU A 99 -8.29 -11.28 -3.74
N ALA A 100 -8.62 -10.03 -4.06
CA ALA A 100 -7.63 -8.98 -4.28
C ALA A 100 -6.87 -8.64 -2.99
N ALA A 101 -7.55 -8.60 -1.84
CA ALA A 101 -6.90 -8.36 -0.56
C ALA A 101 -5.93 -9.50 -0.18
N VAL A 102 -6.30 -10.76 -0.40
CA VAL A 102 -5.42 -11.92 -0.15
C VAL A 102 -4.21 -11.89 -1.09
N ILE A 103 -4.41 -11.58 -2.38
CA ILE A 103 -3.32 -11.44 -3.35
C ILE A 103 -2.39 -10.30 -2.93
N ALA A 104 -2.93 -9.12 -2.63
CA ALA A 104 -2.14 -7.96 -2.20
C ALA A 104 -1.39 -8.26 -0.89
N LEU A 105 -2.01 -8.95 0.07
CA LEU A 105 -1.36 -9.34 1.32
C LEU A 105 -0.24 -10.36 1.08
N SER A 106 -0.43 -11.27 0.14
CA SER A 106 0.62 -12.22 -0.26
C SER A 106 1.85 -11.52 -0.86
N LEU A 107 1.67 -10.41 -1.58
CA LEU A 107 2.77 -9.59 -2.09
C LEU A 107 3.53 -8.90 -0.96
N HIS A 108 2.87 -8.70 0.18
CA HIS A 108 3.46 -8.14 1.39
C HIS A 108 4.12 -9.19 2.30
N ILE A 109 3.92 -10.50 2.07
CA ILE A 109 4.30 -11.56 3.03
C ILE A 109 5.79 -11.55 3.43
N ASP A 110 6.67 -11.12 2.53
CA ASP A 110 8.11 -11.11 2.79
C ASP A 110 8.54 -9.92 3.67
N TYR A 111 7.76 -8.85 3.71
CA TYR A 111 7.94 -7.77 4.70
C TYR A 111 7.68 -8.26 6.12
N PHE A 112 6.92 -9.35 6.29
CA PHE A 112 6.75 -10.05 7.56
C PHE A 112 7.92 -10.96 7.93
N ARG A 113 8.71 -11.39 6.93
CA ARG A 113 9.81 -12.35 7.09
C ARG A 113 11.21 -11.73 7.15
N PHE A 114 11.32 -10.40 7.09
CA PHE A 114 12.59 -9.64 7.06
C PHE A 114 13.52 -9.82 8.29
N GLU A 115 13.28 -10.81 9.15
CA GLU A 115 14.09 -11.15 10.32
C GLU A 115 14.67 -12.58 10.31
N LYS A 116 14.64 -13.32 9.19
CA LYS A 116 15.31 -14.64 9.13
C LYS A 116 16.69 -14.57 8.45
N ASN A 117 17.58 -13.77 9.04
CA ASN A 117 19.03 -14.03 9.23
C ASN A 117 19.76 -12.72 9.54
N PRO A 118 20.07 -12.45 10.81
CA PRO A 118 21.30 -11.76 11.18
C PRO A 118 22.42 -12.81 11.28
N ASP A 119 23.01 -13.17 10.15
CA ASP A 119 24.35 -13.77 10.07
C ASP A 119 25.15 -13.01 9.00
#